data_AF-A0A2V2G040-F1
#
_entry.id   AF-A0A2V2G040-F1
#
_cell.length_a   1.000
_cell.length_b   1.000
_cell.length_c   1.000
_cell.angle_alpha   90.00
_cell.angle_beta   90.00
_cell.angle_gamma   90.00
#
_symmetry.space_group_name_H-M   'P 1'
#
loop_
_entity.id
_entity.type
_entity.pdbx_description
1 polymer ?
#
loop_
_entity_poly.entity_id
_entity_poly.type
_entity_poly.pdbx_seq_one_letter_code
_entity_poly.pdbx_strand_id
1 'polypeptide(L)'
;MSTENKEQNIKEKKTPLRTAAKRGALKTEAAAKKENNQKTPKSSGTGRTKTAAAKTPKTKTVKAEAKTASASAKAVKTKSAGKGSKVKKDAVKTEVLPLKVIPIGGLNEIGKNMTLLEYDDQILIIDCGMSFPDDDMFGIDSVIPDFTYLVENSSKVKGLILTHGHEDHIGGIPYLLKQINVPIYGTRLTLGLIENKLKEHGLSAKLHTIKAGDRIRIGAFDIETIRTTHSIADAICLSIDTPAGRVFHTGDFKVDYTPVDGEKIDFRRLAEIGLEGVDLLLADSTNAIRQGYT
;
A
#
# COMPACT_ATOMS: atom_id res chain seq x y z
N MET A 1 79.50 13.44 -26.95
CA MET A 1 78.71 13.95 -25.81
C MET A 1 78.27 12.76 -24.99
N SER A 2 78.86 12.64 -23.81
CA SER A 2 78.87 11.50 -22.89
C SER A 2 77.80 11.65 -21.80
N THR A 3 77.12 10.54 -21.51
CA THR A 3 76.66 10.00 -20.21
C THR A 3 76.31 10.95 -19.05
N GLU A 4 75.11 10.78 -18.45
CA GLU A 4 74.92 10.11 -17.14
C GLU A 4 73.48 10.29 -16.59
N ASN A 5 72.89 9.16 -16.17
CA ASN A 5 71.69 9.04 -15.36
C ASN A 5 72.07 9.17 -13.87
N LYS A 6 71.19 9.78 -13.05
CA LYS A 6 71.26 9.72 -11.58
C LYS A 6 69.97 9.16 -10.99
N GLU A 7 70.19 8.22 -10.08
CA GLU A 7 69.26 7.45 -9.26
C GLU A 7 68.34 8.30 -8.36
N GLN A 8 67.22 7.72 -7.91
CA GLN A 8 66.90 7.62 -6.48
C GLN A 8 65.78 6.61 -6.19
N ASN A 9 65.94 5.92 -5.07
CA ASN A 9 65.31 4.66 -4.64
C ASN A 9 64.76 4.86 -3.22
N ILE A 10 63.46 4.64 -2.93
CA ILE A 10 62.94 4.52 -1.54
C ILE A 10 61.75 3.53 -1.42
N LYS A 11 62.08 2.32 -0.94
CA LYS A 11 61.53 1.52 0.19
C LYS A 11 60.02 1.22 0.33
N GLU A 12 59.73 -0.07 0.21
CA GLU A 12 58.59 -0.80 0.79
C GLU A 12 58.59 -0.81 2.33
N LYS A 13 57.38 -0.77 2.94
CA LYS A 13 57.13 -1.17 4.32
C LYS A 13 55.94 -2.12 4.39
N LYS A 14 56.21 -3.38 4.73
CA LYS A 14 55.26 -4.39 5.23
C LYS A 14 54.86 -4.08 6.68
N THR A 15 53.63 -4.40 7.07
CA THR A 15 53.16 -4.45 8.47
C THR A 15 52.38 -5.76 8.68
N PRO A 16 52.44 -6.40 9.87
CA PRO A 16 52.29 -7.85 9.98
C PRO A 16 50.92 -8.34 10.45
N LEU A 17 50.71 -9.64 10.20
CA LEU A 17 49.63 -10.50 10.69
C LEU A 17 49.39 -10.38 12.20
N ARG A 18 48.11 -10.41 12.59
CA ARG A 18 47.66 -10.70 13.96
C ARG A 18 47.07 -12.11 14.06
N THR A 19 47.41 -12.72 15.18
CA THR A 19 47.34 -14.14 15.55
C THR A 19 45.96 -14.60 16.01
N ALA A 20 45.67 -15.89 15.83
CA ALA A 20 44.49 -16.61 16.29
C ALA A 20 44.62 -17.14 17.73
N ALA A 21 43.49 -17.15 18.47
CA ALA A 21 43.14 -17.96 19.67
C ALA A 21 41.87 -17.32 20.28
N LYS A 22 40.77 -17.96 20.68
CA LYS A 22 40.47 -19.32 21.18
C LYS A 22 39.00 -19.66 20.86
N ARG A 23 38.76 -20.95 20.59
CA ARG A 23 37.45 -21.60 20.58
C ARG A 23 36.90 -21.70 22.01
N GLY A 24 35.62 -21.35 22.20
CA GLY A 24 34.81 -21.67 23.37
C GLY A 24 33.60 -22.49 22.91
N ALA A 25 33.38 -23.61 23.57
CA ALA A 25 32.50 -24.70 23.16
C ALA A 25 30.99 -24.43 23.38
N LEU A 26 30.21 -25.13 22.56
CA LEU A 26 28.77 -25.41 22.62
C LEU A 26 28.19 -25.55 24.04
N LYS A 27 26.98 -25.00 24.23
CA LYS A 27 25.87 -25.70 24.89
C LYS A 27 24.54 -25.38 24.21
N THR A 28 24.02 -26.40 23.55
CA THR A 28 22.62 -26.62 23.20
C THR A 28 21.81 -26.92 24.47
N GLU A 29 20.65 -26.29 24.65
CA GLU A 29 19.55 -26.89 25.41
C GLU A 29 18.22 -26.61 24.70
N ALA A 30 17.64 -27.69 24.19
CA ALA A 30 16.23 -27.82 23.88
C ALA A 30 15.60 -28.69 24.97
N ALA A 31 14.47 -28.23 25.55
CA ALA A 31 13.49 -29.05 26.27
C ALA A 31 12.20 -28.21 26.36
N ALA A 32 11.14 -28.55 25.61
CA ALA A 32 10.15 -29.59 25.88
C ALA A 32 9.12 -29.22 26.98
N LYS A 33 7.87 -29.15 26.51
CA LYS A 33 6.56 -29.14 27.17
C LYS A 33 6.50 -29.69 28.60
N LYS A 34 5.74 -29.00 29.45
CA LYS A 34 4.84 -29.63 30.44
C LYS A 34 3.57 -28.79 30.65
N GLU A 35 2.42 -29.40 30.36
CA GLU A 35 1.14 -29.08 30.99
C GLU A 35 1.23 -29.34 32.50
N ASN A 36 0.55 -28.52 33.34
CA ASN A 36 -0.54 -29.01 34.19
C ASN A 36 -1.24 -27.88 34.98
N ASN A 37 -2.58 -27.97 35.00
CA ASN A 37 -3.57 -27.64 36.01
C ASN A 37 -3.61 -26.32 36.79
N GLN A 38 -4.75 -25.64 36.59
CA GLN A 38 -5.75 -25.21 37.59
C GLN A 38 -5.26 -24.93 39.03
N LYS A 39 -5.51 -23.69 39.48
CA LYS A 39 -6.46 -23.40 40.58
C LYS A 39 -6.64 -21.89 40.81
N THR A 40 -7.88 -21.44 40.64
CA THR A 40 -8.45 -20.24 41.27
C THR A 40 -8.35 -20.30 42.79
N PRO A 41 -8.32 -19.13 43.46
CA PRO A 41 -9.09 -18.97 44.68
C PRO A 41 -10.11 -17.83 44.59
N LYS A 42 -11.15 -18.04 45.40
CA LYS A 42 -12.43 -17.35 45.47
C LYS A 42 -12.32 -15.93 46.04
N SER A 43 -13.26 -15.11 45.57
CA SER A 43 -13.76 -13.90 46.21
C SER A 43 -14.41 -14.18 47.58
N SER A 44 -14.13 -13.34 48.58
CA SER A 44 -15.02 -13.17 49.75
C SER A 44 -14.86 -11.80 50.42
N GLY A 45 -15.99 -11.15 50.68
CA GLY A 45 -16.21 -10.25 51.83
C GLY A 45 -16.04 -8.75 51.57
N THR A 46 -17.12 -7.99 51.30
CA THR A 46 -18.00 -7.32 52.29
C THR A 46 -17.43 -6.04 52.92
N GLY A 47 -18.01 -4.90 52.53
CA GLY A 47 -17.92 -3.62 53.22
C GLY A 47 -19.05 -2.68 52.75
N ARG A 48 -20.19 -2.73 53.44
CA ARG A 48 -21.33 -1.82 53.29
C ARG A 48 -21.15 -0.64 54.23
N THR A 49 -21.32 0.58 53.74
CA THR A 49 -21.86 1.71 54.53
C THR A 49 -22.87 2.48 53.67
N LYS A 50 -24.11 2.54 54.17
CA LYS A 50 -25.21 3.43 53.75
C LYS A 50 -24.88 4.86 54.26
N THR A 51 -25.29 5.98 53.67
CA THR A 51 -26.64 6.61 53.53
C THR A 51 -26.36 7.97 52.83
N ALA A 52 -27.23 8.65 52.06
CA ALA A 52 -28.62 8.98 52.26
C ALA A 52 -29.29 9.47 50.96
N ALA A 53 -30.63 9.40 50.95
CA ALA A 53 -31.59 9.90 49.95
C ALA A 53 -31.51 11.45 49.77
N ALA A 54 -32.09 12.11 48.76
CA ALA A 54 -33.44 11.94 48.25
C ALA A 54 -33.76 12.82 47.01
N LYS A 55 -34.91 12.48 46.39
CA LYS A 55 -35.88 13.32 45.64
C LYS A 55 -35.72 13.46 44.11
N THR A 56 -36.58 12.70 43.43
CA THR A 56 -37.20 12.99 42.13
C THR A 56 -38.15 14.20 42.21
N PRO A 57 -38.46 14.83 41.07
CA PRO A 57 -39.87 14.89 40.67
C PRO A 57 -40.14 14.47 39.21
N LYS A 58 -41.42 14.13 39.00
CA LYS A 58 -42.02 13.46 37.83
C LYS A 58 -42.27 14.38 36.62
N THR A 59 -42.33 13.72 35.46
CA THR A 59 -43.24 13.92 34.30
C THR A 59 -43.26 15.26 33.56
N LYS A 60 -43.05 15.21 32.23
CA LYS A 60 -44.14 15.46 31.26
C LYS A 60 -43.81 14.92 29.86
N THR A 61 -44.69 14.05 29.41
CA THR A 61 -44.90 13.57 28.05
C THR A 61 -45.31 14.73 27.15
N VAL A 62 -44.75 14.83 25.93
CA VAL A 62 -45.39 15.54 24.82
C VAL A 62 -45.23 14.69 23.56
N LYS A 63 -46.34 14.12 23.10
CA LYS A 63 -46.59 13.66 21.72
C LYS A 63 -47.01 14.88 20.90
N ALA A 64 -46.52 15.01 19.68
CA ALA A 64 -47.19 15.62 18.53
C ALA A 64 -46.35 15.27 17.27
N GLU A 65 -46.74 14.26 16.51
CA GLU A 65 -47.69 14.29 15.39
C GLU A 65 -46.99 14.55 14.04
N ALA A 66 -46.89 13.46 13.29
CA ALA A 66 -46.65 13.44 11.87
C ALA A 66 -47.85 14.07 11.14
N LYS A 67 -47.59 15.01 10.24
CA LYS A 67 -48.57 15.46 9.25
C LYS A 67 -48.24 14.85 7.89
N THR A 68 -49.02 13.83 7.58
CA THR A 68 -49.40 13.43 6.23
C THR A 68 -50.17 14.57 5.56
N ALA A 69 -49.79 14.93 4.34
CA ALA A 69 -50.64 15.67 3.41
C ALA A 69 -50.53 15.01 2.03
N SER A 70 -51.49 14.14 1.75
CA SER A 70 -51.85 13.71 0.41
C SER A 70 -52.56 14.84 -0.32
N ALA A 71 -52.12 15.19 -1.52
CA ALA A 71 -52.93 15.97 -2.46
C ALA A 71 -52.82 15.36 -3.85
N SER A 72 -53.96 14.86 -4.32
CA SER A 72 -54.18 14.23 -5.60
C SER A 72 -54.23 15.24 -6.75
N ALA A 73 -53.69 14.81 -7.88
CA ALA A 73 -54.10 15.02 -9.28
C ALA A 73 -54.74 16.37 -9.69
N LYS A 74 -54.11 17.02 -10.67
CA LYS A 74 -54.85 17.58 -11.82
C LYS A 74 -54.02 17.55 -13.10
N ALA A 75 -54.49 16.76 -14.05
CA ALA A 75 -53.99 16.70 -15.42
C ALA A 75 -54.38 17.96 -16.20
N VAL A 76 -53.43 18.56 -16.91
CA VAL A 76 -53.68 19.54 -17.96
C VAL A 76 -53.13 18.97 -19.26
N LYS A 77 -54.04 18.73 -20.21
CA LYS A 77 -53.73 18.37 -21.60
C LYS A 77 -53.30 19.63 -22.35
N THR A 78 -52.10 19.60 -22.93
CA THR A 78 -51.75 20.45 -24.07
C THR A 78 -51.26 19.56 -25.21
N LYS A 79 -51.98 19.61 -26.33
CA LYS A 79 -51.57 19.02 -27.61
C LYS A 79 -50.56 19.98 -28.25
N SER A 80 -49.37 19.50 -28.61
CA SER A 80 -48.65 20.04 -29.76
C SER A 80 -48.11 18.88 -30.60
N ALA A 81 -48.53 18.88 -31.86
CA ALA A 81 -48.05 17.99 -32.88
C ALA A 81 -46.71 18.55 -33.38
N GLY A 82 -45.64 17.76 -33.22
CA GLY A 82 -44.34 18.02 -33.81
C GLY A 82 -43.81 16.72 -34.40
N LYS A 83 -43.76 16.65 -35.74
CA LYS A 83 -43.07 15.61 -36.51
C LYS A 83 -41.58 15.63 -36.12
N GLY A 84 -41.16 14.70 -35.26
CA GLY A 84 -39.77 14.43 -34.95
C GLY A 84 -39.39 13.07 -35.51
N SER A 85 -38.54 13.06 -36.53
CA SER A 85 -37.97 11.87 -37.14
C SER A 85 -37.34 10.99 -36.05
N LYS A 86 -37.77 9.71 -35.95
CA LYS A 86 -37.14 8.72 -35.08
C LYS A 86 -35.75 8.40 -35.64
N VAL A 87 -34.75 9.19 -35.26
CA VAL A 87 -33.36 8.75 -35.33
C VAL A 87 -33.23 7.62 -34.32
N LYS A 88 -33.12 6.39 -34.82
CA LYS A 88 -32.67 5.27 -34.02
C LYS A 88 -31.28 5.64 -33.49
N LYS A 89 -31.17 5.95 -32.19
CA LYS A 89 -29.90 5.87 -31.49
C LYS A 89 -29.59 4.39 -31.38
N ASP A 90 -28.88 3.87 -32.37
CA ASP A 90 -28.17 2.62 -32.18
C ASP A 90 -27.20 2.88 -31.02
N ALA A 91 -27.52 2.32 -29.85
CA ALA A 91 -26.61 2.31 -28.73
C ALA A 91 -25.40 1.49 -29.18
N VAL A 92 -24.32 2.18 -29.57
CA VAL A 92 -23.03 1.55 -29.78
C VAL A 92 -22.70 0.88 -28.46
N LYS A 93 -22.77 -0.46 -28.43
CA LYS A 93 -22.18 -1.24 -27.34
C LYS A 93 -20.69 -0.99 -27.43
N THR A 94 -20.19 -0.06 -26.63
CA THR A 94 -18.75 0.06 -26.40
C THR A 94 -18.32 -1.25 -25.78
N GLU A 95 -17.57 -2.06 -26.51
CA GLU A 95 -16.95 -3.24 -25.92
C GLU A 95 -15.96 -2.77 -24.86
N VAL A 96 -16.22 -3.16 -23.62
CA VAL A 96 -15.31 -2.91 -22.51
C VAL A 96 -14.24 -4.00 -22.56
N LEU A 97 -12.99 -3.59 -22.75
CA LEU A 97 -11.86 -4.51 -22.75
C LEU A 97 -11.62 -5.08 -21.34
N PRO A 98 -11.11 -6.31 -21.21
CA PRO A 98 -10.78 -6.86 -19.90
C PRO A 98 -9.58 -6.13 -19.27
N LEU A 99 -9.63 -5.93 -17.95
CA LEU A 99 -8.48 -5.54 -17.15
C LEU A 99 -7.66 -6.78 -16.79
N LYS A 100 -6.36 -6.78 -17.08
CA LYS A 100 -5.44 -7.82 -16.61
C LYS A 100 -4.78 -7.37 -15.31
N VAL A 101 -4.69 -8.27 -14.35
CA VAL A 101 -3.99 -8.09 -13.07
C VAL A 101 -2.85 -9.08 -13.04
N ILE A 102 -1.61 -8.59 -13.04
CA ILE A 102 -0.41 -9.40 -13.23
C ILE A 102 0.55 -9.14 -12.05
N PRO A 103 0.48 -9.95 -10.99
CA PRO A 103 1.44 -9.90 -9.90
C PRO A 103 2.78 -10.50 -10.35
N ILE A 104 3.85 -9.71 -10.30
CA ILE A 104 5.22 -10.14 -10.66
C ILE A 104 6.05 -10.43 -9.39
N GLY A 105 5.68 -9.84 -8.26
CA GLY A 105 6.24 -10.17 -6.94
C GLY A 105 5.30 -9.80 -5.80
N GLY A 106 5.53 -10.38 -4.62
CA GLY A 106 4.71 -10.22 -3.42
C GLY A 106 3.61 -11.26 -3.23
N LEU A 107 3.46 -12.23 -4.14
CA LEU A 107 2.53 -13.35 -3.98
C LEU A 107 3.23 -14.63 -3.54
N ASN A 108 2.64 -15.30 -2.53
CA ASN A 108 3.17 -16.51 -1.89
C ASN A 108 4.57 -16.31 -1.25
N GLU A 109 4.89 -15.08 -0.87
CA GLU A 109 6.18 -14.69 -0.32
C GLU A 109 6.04 -13.38 0.47
N ILE A 110 7.12 -12.96 1.15
CA ILE A 110 7.18 -11.67 1.85
C ILE A 110 8.17 -10.76 1.12
N GLY A 111 7.68 -9.58 0.75
CA GLY A 111 8.43 -8.53 0.08
C GLY A 111 8.48 -8.66 -1.44
N LYS A 112 9.38 -7.88 -2.06
CA LYS A 112 9.46 -7.69 -3.53
C LYS A 112 8.11 -7.41 -4.20
N ASN A 113 7.27 -6.60 -3.53
CA ASN A 113 5.93 -6.28 -4.00
C ASN A 113 5.98 -5.56 -5.35
N MET A 114 5.26 -6.11 -6.34
CA MET A 114 5.05 -5.50 -7.65
C MET A 114 3.82 -6.11 -8.31
N THR A 115 2.79 -5.29 -8.54
CA THR A 115 1.58 -5.69 -9.27
C THR A 115 1.37 -4.79 -10.48
N LEU A 116 1.07 -5.39 -11.63
CA LEU A 116 0.70 -4.65 -12.84
C LEU A 116 -0.81 -4.67 -13.06
N LEU A 117 -1.35 -3.52 -13.42
CA LEU A 117 -2.67 -3.40 -14.01
C LEU A 117 -2.52 -3.04 -15.49
N GLU A 118 -3.04 -3.88 -16.38
CA GLU A 118 -2.99 -3.65 -17.83
C GLU A 118 -4.40 -3.53 -18.41
N TYR A 119 -4.68 -2.39 -19.03
CA TYR A 119 -5.95 -2.09 -19.70
C TYR A 119 -5.67 -1.35 -21.01
N ASP A 120 -6.23 -1.83 -22.12
CA ASP A 120 -6.15 -1.17 -23.44
C ASP A 120 -4.71 -0.77 -23.85
N ASP A 121 -3.77 -1.72 -23.78
CA ASP A 121 -2.33 -1.51 -24.03
C ASP A 121 -1.68 -0.41 -23.16
N GLN A 122 -2.22 -0.19 -21.95
CA GLN A 122 -1.65 0.71 -20.95
C GLN A 122 -1.39 -0.05 -19.66
N ILE A 123 -0.15 0.03 -19.17
CA ILE A 123 0.29 -0.64 -17.94
C ILE A 123 0.51 0.41 -16.85
N LEU A 124 -0.13 0.21 -15.70
CA LEU A 124 0.19 0.86 -14.43
C LEU A 124 0.93 -0.13 -13.55
N ILE A 125 2.08 0.28 -13.01
CA ILE A 125 2.85 -0.49 -12.03
C ILE A 125 2.47 0.01 -10.64
N ILE A 126 2.10 -0.90 -9.75
CA ILE A 126 1.89 -0.64 -8.32
C ILE A 126 3.07 -1.26 -7.56
N ASP A 127 3.84 -0.39 -6.92
CA ASP A 127 5.08 -0.72 -6.19
C ASP A 127 6.17 -1.40 -7.03
N CYS A 128 7.40 -1.36 -6.53
CA CYS A 128 8.57 -1.99 -7.12
C CYS A 128 9.58 -2.30 -6.01
N GLY A 129 9.28 -3.36 -5.27
CA GLY A 129 10.03 -3.80 -4.11
C GLY A 129 11.29 -4.59 -4.39
N MET A 130 12.03 -4.86 -3.32
CA MET A 130 12.99 -5.95 -3.24
C MET A 130 12.68 -6.86 -2.05
N SER A 131 13.34 -8.00 -1.96
CA SER A 131 13.33 -8.87 -0.79
C SER A 131 14.75 -9.15 -0.35
N PHE A 132 14.92 -9.43 0.93
CA PHE A 132 16.21 -9.90 1.43
C PHE A 132 16.41 -11.38 1.07
N PRO A 133 17.66 -11.79 0.82
CA PRO A 133 18.00 -13.17 0.52
C PRO A 133 17.74 -14.10 1.71
N ASP A 134 17.47 -15.37 1.42
CA ASP A 134 17.39 -16.44 2.42
C ASP A 134 18.78 -16.81 2.97
N ASP A 135 18.81 -17.49 4.12
CA ASP A 135 20.04 -17.85 4.85
C ASP A 135 21.03 -18.69 4.03
N ASP A 136 20.59 -19.36 2.97
CA ASP A 136 21.40 -20.21 2.09
C ASP A 136 21.89 -19.51 0.81
N MET A 137 21.45 -18.27 0.56
CA MET A 137 21.82 -17.47 -0.61
C MET A 137 23.12 -16.69 -0.39
N PHE A 138 24.23 -17.40 -0.19
CA PHE A 138 25.52 -16.79 0.12
C PHE A 138 26.00 -15.82 -0.96
N GLY A 139 26.36 -14.59 -0.54
CA GLY A 139 26.91 -13.55 -1.42
C GLY A 139 25.87 -12.76 -2.20
N ILE A 140 24.57 -13.03 -1.99
CA ILE A 140 23.48 -12.19 -2.49
C ILE A 140 23.17 -11.13 -1.44
N ASP A 141 22.96 -9.88 -1.88
CA ASP A 141 22.57 -8.76 -0.99
C ASP A 141 21.07 -8.48 -1.04
N SER A 142 20.42 -8.70 -2.20
CA SER A 142 19.01 -8.40 -2.43
C SER A 142 18.46 -9.22 -3.60
N VAL A 143 17.16 -9.50 -3.57
CA VAL A 143 16.41 -10.19 -4.62
C VAL A 143 15.32 -9.25 -5.16
N ILE A 144 15.26 -9.07 -6.48
CA ILE A 144 14.32 -8.18 -7.16
C ILE A 144 13.38 -8.96 -8.09
N PRO A 145 12.22 -8.39 -8.48
CA PRO A 145 11.34 -9.02 -9.47
C PRO A 145 11.99 -9.14 -10.86
N ASP A 146 11.50 -10.09 -11.66
CA ASP A 146 11.87 -10.21 -13.08
C ASP A 146 11.09 -9.18 -13.92
N PHE A 147 11.81 -8.26 -14.56
CA PHE A 147 11.21 -7.18 -15.36
C PHE A 147 11.01 -7.54 -16.85
N THR A 148 11.28 -8.78 -17.27
CA THR A 148 11.20 -9.19 -18.69
C THR A 148 9.88 -8.76 -19.35
N TYR A 149 8.74 -9.00 -18.71
CA TYR A 149 7.43 -8.58 -19.23
C TYR A 149 7.33 -7.06 -19.47
N LEU A 150 7.84 -6.26 -18.53
CA LEU A 150 7.81 -4.81 -18.60
C LEU A 150 8.76 -4.27 -19.66
N VAL A 151 9.93 -4.89 -19.86
CA VAL A 151 10.89 -4.52 -20.90
C VAL A 151 10.30 -4.76 -22.29
N GLU A 152 9.72 -5.94 -22.51
CA GLU A 152 9.06 -6.30 -23.77
C GLU A 152 7.85 -5.40 -24.08
N ASN A 153 7.18 -4.87 -23.05
CA ASN A 153 6.01 -4.01 -23.17
C ASN A 153 6.27 -2.56 -22.74
N SER A 154 7.52 -2.10 -22.80
CA SER A 154 7.93 -0.80 -22.22
C SER A 154 7.15 0.41 -22.74
N SER A 155 6.71 0.40 -24.00
CA SER A 155 5.89 1.46 -24.61
C SER A 155 4.47 1.57 -24.02
N LYS A 156 3.98 0.49 -23.41
CA LYS A 156 2.67 0.41 -22.76
C LYS A 156 2.70 0.99 -21.35
N VAL A 157 3.87 1.03 -20.71
CA VAL A 157 4.00 1.49 -19.31
C VAL A 157 3.75 3.00 -19.21
N LYS A 158 2.75 3.37 -18.41
CA LYS A 158 2.32 4.78 -18.25
C LYS A 158 2.85 5.42 -16.98
N GLY A 159 3.12 4.63 -15.94
CA GLY A 159 3.69 5.13 -14.70
C GLY A 159 3.83 4.04 -13.64
N LEU A 160 4.60 4.40 -12.62
CA LEU A 160 4.79 3.63 -11.39
C LEU A 160 4.18 4.43 -10.23
N ILE A 161 3.22 3.85 -9.52
CA ILE A 161 2.64 4.43 -8.30
C ILE A 161 3.10 3.66 -7.08
N LEU A 162 3.50 4.39 -6.03
CA LEU A 162 4.05 3.85 -4.80
C LEU A 162 3.08 4.02 -3.64
N THR A 163 2.82 2.94 -2.91
CA THR A 163 1.94 2.95 -1.74
C THR A 163 2.63 3.53 -0.50
N HIS A 164 3.91 3.21 -0.29
CA HIS A 164 4.72 3.72 0.80
C HIS A 164 6.22 3.47 0.57
N GLY A 165 7.05 3.88 1.54
CA GLY A 165 8.51 3.93 1.40
C GLY A 165 9.32 2.76 1.96
N HIS A 166 8.74 1.60 2.28
CA HIS A 166 9.56 0.46 2.70
C HIS A 166 10.30 -0.17 1.51
N GLU A 167 11.48 -0.74 1.77
CA GLU A 167 12.36 -1.33 0.76
C GLU A 167 11.69 -2.43 -0.05
N ASP A 168 10.75 -3.15 0.55
CA ASP A 168 9.97 -4.18 -0.11
C ASP A 168 8.83 -3.65 -0.99
N HIS A 169 8.69 -2.33 -1.09
CA HIS A 169 7.84 -1.61 -2.04
C HIS A 169 8.61 -0.67 -2.96
N ILE A 170 9.82 -0.22 -2.58
CA ILE A 170 10.60 0.76 -3.37
C ILE A 170 12.00 0.31 -3.80
N GLY A 171 12.53 -0.75 -3.22
CA GLY A 171 13.94 -1.09 -3.36
C GLY A 171 14.32 -1.58 -4.77
N GLY A 172 13.37 -2.11 -5.53
CA GLY A 172 13.60 -2.57 -6.90
C GLY A 172 13.71 -1.43 -7.93
N ILE A 173 13.32 -0.20 -7.57
CA ILE A 173 13.17 0.93 -8.51
C ILE A 173 14.47 1.29 -9.24
N PRO A 174 15.65 1.39 -8.60
CA PRO A 174 16.89 1.69 -9.32
C PRO A 174 17.24 0.64 -10.37
N TYR A 175 16.84 -0.61 -10.16
CA TYR A 175 17.08 -1.70 -11.10
C TYR A 175 16.09 -1.66 -12.26
N LEU A 176 14.83 -1.34 -11.98
CA LEU A 176 13.80 -1.13 -13.00
C LEU A 176 14.18 0.05 -13.93
N LEU A 177 14.61 1.17 -13.35
CA LEU A 177 14.96 2.39 -14.08
C LEU A 177 16.19 2.26 -14.98
N LYS A 178 17.06 1.29 -14.73
CA LYS A 178 18.18 0.96 -15.64
C LYS A 178 17.69 0.28 -16.92
N GLN A 179 16.48 -0.30 -16.90
CA GLN A 179 15.91 -1.03 -18.03
C GLN A 179 14.83 -0.23 -18.75
N ILE A 180 13.95 0.45 -18.00
CA ILE A 180 12.87 1.27 -18.55
C ILE A 180 12.73 2.60 -17.79
N ASN A 181 12.56 3.71 -18.50
CA ASN A 181 12.33 5.02 -17.87
C ASN A 181 10.83 5.30 -17.75
N VAL A 182 10.34 5.53 -16.52
CA VAL A 182 8.91 5.72 -16.24
C VAL A 182 8.70 6.84 -15.21
N PRO A 183 7.61 7.62 -15.30
CA PRO A 183 7.26 8.59 -14.27
C PRO A 183 6.84 7.87 -12.99
N ILE A 184 7.30 8.38 -11.84
CA ILE A 184 7.08 7.79 -10.52
C ILE A 184 6.18 8.71 -9.71
N TYR A 185 5.13 8.15 -9.12
CA TYR A 185 4.13 8.83 -8.31
C TYR A 185 4.22 8.30 -6.88
N GLY A 186 4.31 9.18 -5.90
CA GLY A 186 4.44 8.77 -4.51
C GLY A 186 4.26 9.91 -3.53
N THR A 187 4.01 9.56 -2.28
CA THR A 187 3.90 10.53 -1.20
C THR A 187 5.23 11.21 -0.89
N ARG A 188 5.21 12.34 -0.20
CA ARG A 188 6.39 13.17 0.02
C ARG A 188 7.51 12.42 0.74
N LEU A 189 7.21 11.66 1.79
CA LEU A 189 8.22 10.83 2.47
C LEU A 189 8.77 9.76 1.51
N THR A 190 7.87 9.03 0.83
CA THR A 190 8.23 7.97 -0.12
C THR A 190 9.17 8.50 -1.20
N LEU A 191 8.83 9.60 -1.87
CA LEU A 191 9.67 10.20 -2.89
C LEU A 191 10.99 10.74 -2.35
N GLY A 192 11.03 11.26 -1.11
CA GLY A 192 12.29 11.64 -0.47
C GLY A 192 13.25 10.46 -0.28
N LEU A 193 12.73 9.28 0.05
CA LEU A 193 13.52 8.04 0.12
C LEU A 193 13.98 7.59 -1.27
N ILE A 194 13.10 7.70 -2.29
CA ILE A 194 13.45 7.42 -3.69
C ILE A 194 14.56 8.35 -4.17
N GLU A 195 14.46 9.66 -3.95
CA GLU A 195 15.47 10.63 -4.42
C GLU A 195 16.86 10.28 -3.91
N ASN A 196 16.99 9.92 -2.63
CA ASN A 196 18.26 9.48 -2.06
C ASN A 196 18.75 8.19 -2.74
N LYS A 197 17.87 7.20 -2.92
CA LYS A 197 18.22 5.93 -3.57
C LYS A 197 18.65 6.13 -5.04
N LEU A 198 17.95 6.99 -5.79
CA LEU A 198 18.32 7.34 -7.16
C LEU A 198 19.70 8.01 -7.21
N LYS A 199 19.97 8.92 -6.27
CA LYS A 199 21.27 9.60 -6.16
C LYS A 199 22.40 8.61 -5.89
N GLU A 200 22.21 7.65 -4.98
CA GLU A 200 23.18 6.59 -4.68
C GLU A 200 23.53 5.74 -5.92
N HIS A 201 22.56 5.51 -6.79
CA HIS A 201 22.75 4.77 -8.04
C HIS A 201 23.13 5.65 -9.24
N GLY A 202 23.29 6.97 -9.07
CA GLY A 202 23.58 7.89 -10.18
C GLY A 202 22.46 8.01 -11.22
N LEU A 203 21.22 7.80 -10.80
CA LEU A 203 20.02 7.82 -11.65
C LEU A 203 19.20 9.09 -11.41
N SER A 204 18.31 9.38 -12.36
CA SER A 204 17.27 10.40 -12.22
C SER A 204 15.97 9.89 -12.84
N ALA A 205 14.84 10.32 -12.30
CA ALA A 205 13.51 9.96 -12.79
C ALA A 205 12.57 11.16 -12.66
N LYS A 206 11.47 11.14 -13.40
CA LYS A 206 10.42 12.13 -13.28
C LYS A 206 9.53 11.79 -12.08
N LEU A 207 9.69 12.53 -10.99
CA LEU A 207 8.94 12.31 -9.75
C LEU A 207 7.71 13.22 -9.68
N HIS A 208 6.58 12.64 -9.28
CA HIS A 208 5.29 13.30 -9.14
C HIS A 208 4.78 13.13 -7.70
N THR A 209 4.96 14.17 -6.89
CA THR A 209 4.49 14.17 -5.51
C THR A 209 2.97 14.18 -5.45
N ILE A 210 2.42 13.20 -4.76
CA ILE A 210 0.99 13.10 -4.42
C ILE A 210 0.82 13.10 -2.90
N LYS A 211 -0.41 13.30 -2.45
CA LYS A 211 -0.83 13.24 -1.05
C LYS A 211 -2.00 12.30 -0.91
N ALA A 212 -2.28 11.84 0.30
CA ALA A 212 -3.54 11.17 0.58
C ALA A 212 -4.72 12.12 0.30
N GLY A 213 -5.77 11.61 -0.36
CA GLY A 213 -6.93 12.36 -0.81
C GLY A 213 -6.79 12.97 -2.22
N ASP A 214 -5.62 12.83 -2.86
CA ASP A 214 -5.43 13.28 -4.24
C ASP A 214 -6.11 12.32 -5.21
N ARG A 215 -6.60 12.87 -6.32
CA ARG A 215 -7.07 12.11 -7.47
C ARG A 215 -6.21 12.44 -8.68
N ILE A 216 -5.56 11.43 -9.23
CA ILE A 216 -4.62 11.56 -10.35
C ILE A 216 -5.03 10.65 -11.50
N ARG A 217 -4.67 11.03 -12.73
CA ARG A 217 -4.90 10.21 -13.91
C ARG A 217 -3.56 9.79 -14.52
N ILE A 218 -3.36 8.48 -14.65
CA ILE A 218 -2.21 7.87 -15.32
C ILE A 218 -2.76 7.04 -16.48
N GLY A 219 -2.74 7.58 -17.70
CA GLY A 219 -3.32 6.91 -18.86
C GLY A 219 -4.83 6.66 -18.72
N ALA A 220 -5.22 5.38 -18.81
CA ALA A 220 -6.59 4.91 -18.62
C ALA A 220 -7.01 4.74 -17.13
N PHE A 221 -6.06 4.88 -16.19
CA PHE A 221 -6.29 4.67 -14.78
C PHE A 221 -6.56 5.99 -14.07
N ASP A 222 -7.73 6.09 -13.46
CA ASP A 222 -8.10 7.20 -12.58
C ASP A 222 -7.96 6.74 -11.13
N ILE A 223 -7.00 7.32 -10.41
CA ILE A 223 -6.52 6.80 -9.15
C ILE A 223 -6.79 7.83 -8.06
N GLU A 224 -7.56 7.42 -7.07
CA GLU A 224 -7.68 8.13 -5.81
C GLU A 224 -6.74 7.49 -4.78
N THR A 225 -6.00 8.32 -4.04
CA THR A 225 -5.16 7.90 -2.93
C THR A 225 -5.90 8.08 -1.61
N ILE A 226 -5.86 7.09 -0.72
CA ILE A 226 -6.57 7.15 0.56
C ILE A 226 -5.56 6.96 1.67
N ARG A 227 -5.65 7.75 2.74
CA ARG A 227 -4.76 7.63 3.90
C ARG A 227 -4.95 6.27 4.57
N THR A 228 -3.84 5.60 4.89
CA THR A 228 -3.82 4.43 5.77
C THR A 228 -2.80 4.56 6.89
N THR A 229 -2.88 3.65 7.86
CA THR A 229 -1.90 3.52 8.94
C THR A 229 -1.02 2.30 8.69
N HIS A 230 0.29 2.46 8.86
CA HIS A 230 1.28 1.39 8.69
C HIS A 230 2.49 1.66 9.61
N SER A 231 3.60 0.92 9.47
CA SER A 231 4.83 1.15 10.25
C SER A 231 5.72 2.29 9.70
N ILE A 232 5.38 2.85 8.54
CA ILE A 232 5.96 4.08 8.02
C ILE A 232 4.87 5.13 7.81
N ALA A 233 5.22 6.41 7.97
CA ALA A 233 4.32 7.52 7.68
C ALA A 233 4.02 7.65 6.17
N ASP A 234 3.03 8.47 5.83
CA ASP A 234 2.66 8.78 4.43
C ASP A 234 2.26 7.54 3.59
N ALA A 235 1.82 6.44 4.24
CA ALA A 235 1.29 5.26 3.57
C ALA A 235 -0.14 5.52 3.04
N ILE A 236 -0.43 4.98 1.85
CA ILE A 236 -1.71 5.15 1.16
C ILE A 236 -2.26 3.84 0.59
N CYS A 237 -3.59 3.72 0.60
CA CYS A 237 -4.34 2.80 -0.25
C CYS A 237 -4.63 3.45 -1.61
N LEU A 238 -4.98 2.64 -2.61
CA LEU A 238 -5.31 3.10 -3.96
C LEU A 238 -6.72 2.61 -4.34
N SER A 239 -7.60 3.53 -4.74
CA SER A 239 -8.83 3.21 -5.45
C SER A 239 -8.64 3.56 -6.92
N ILE A 240 -8.64 2.54 -7.78
CA ILE A 240 -8.24 2.64 -9.19
C ILE A 240 -9.47 2.35 -10.04
N ASP A 241 -10.01 3.39 -10.65
CA ASP A 241 -11.10 3.34 -11.61
C ASP A 241 -10.54 3.12 -13.02
N THR A 242 -11.12 2.13 -13.71
CA THR A 242 -10.91 1.86 -15.13
C THR A 242 -12.27 1.69 -15.81
N PRO A 243 -12.35 1.76 -17.15
CA PRO A 243 -13.60 1.44 -17.84
C PRO A 243 -14.07 -0.01 -17.62
N ALA A 244 -13.18 -0.92 -17.20
CA ALA A 244 -13.51 -2.32 -16.88
C ALA A 244 -14.09 -2.52 -15.48
N GLY A 245 -13.91 -1.56 -14.57
CA GLY A 245 -14.30 -1.67 -13.17
C GLY A 245 -13.30 -1.01 -12.22
N ARG A 246 -13.62 -1.06 -10.93
CA ARG A 246 -12.84 -0.49 -9.83
C ARG A 246 -12.03 -1.55 -9.11
N VAL A 247 -10.72 -1.31 -9.02
CA VAL A 247 -9.80 -2.07 -8.17
C VAL A 247 -9.47 -1.25 -6.92
N PHE A 248 -9.65 -1.85 -5.75
CA PHE A 248 -9.15 -1.27 -4.50
C PHE A 248 -7.92 -2.05 -4.04
N HIS A 249 -6.78 -1.38 -3.92
CA HIS A 249 -5.53 -1.94 -3.43
C HIS A 249 -5.21 -1.35 -2.06
N THR A 250 -5.17 -2.17 -1.01
CA THR A 250 -4.95 -1.68 0.35
C THR A 250 -3.55 -1.11 0.54
N GLY A 251 -2.58 -1.60 -0.24
CA GLY A 251 -1.17 -1.52 0.15
C GLY A 251 -0.97 -2.27 1.46
N ASP A 252 0.14 -2.02 2.12
CA ASP A 252 0.34 -2.51 3.47
C ASP A 252 -0.41 -1.61 4.46
N PHE A 253 -1.14 -2.23 5.38
CA PHE A 253 -1.92 -1.50 6.35
C PHE A 253 -2.04 -2.22 7.67
N LYS A 254 -2.31 -1.44 8.71
CA LYS A 254 -2.91 -1.87 9.96
C LYS A 254 -4.02 -0.91 10.32
N VAL A 255 -4.91 -1.30 11.22
CA VAL A 255 -5.89 -0.39 11.81
C VAL A 255 -5.34 0.09 13.15
N ASP A 256 -4.67 1.23 13.15
CA ASP A 256 -4.12 1.86 14.36
C ASP A 256 -5.00 3.06 14.77
N TYR A 257 -5.58 3.01 15.97
CA TYR A 257 -6.42 4.09 16.49
C TYR A 257 -5.60 5.22 17.15
N THR A 258 -4.32 4.97 17.39
CA THR A 258 -3.37 5.84 18.07
C THR A 258 -2.03 5.90 17.31
N PRO A 259 -2.02 6.20 16.00
CA PRO A 259 -0.79 6.26 15.23
C PRO A 259 0.11 7.38 15.78
N VAL A 260 1.42 7.18 15.73
CA VAL A 260 2.41 8.06 16.37
C VAL A 260 2.39 9.48 15.80
N ASP A 261 2.08 9.63 14.50
CA ASP A 261 1.94 10.91 13.83
C ASP A 261 0.56 11.55 14.01
N GLY A 262 -0.37 10.87 14.70
CA GLY A 262 -1.74 11.34 14.96
C GLY A 262 -2.69 11.18 13.76
N GLU A 263 -2.21 10.72 12.62
CA GLU A 263 -2.94 10.67 11.36
C GLU A 263 -3.54 9.28 11.12
N LYS A 264 -4.84 9.17 11.34
CA LYS A 264 -5.58 7.89 11.30
C LYS A 264 -5.96 7.50 9.88
N ILE A 265 -6.28 6.22 9.70
CA ILE A 265 -6.93 5.71 8.49
C ILE A 265 -8.25 6.44 8.23
N ASP A 266 -8.53 6.76 6.97
CA ASP A 266 -9.76 7.45 6.57
C ASP A 266 -10.93 6.46 6.41
N PHE A 267 -11.48 5.99 7.53
CA PHE A 267 -12.62 5.07 7.53
C PHE A 267 -13.85 5.62 6.81
N ARG A 268 -14.04 6.95 6.83
CA ARG A 268 -15.18 7.56 6.17
C ARG A 268 -15.05 7.37 4.66
N ARG A 269 -13.90 7.71 4.08
CA ARG A 269 -13.70 7.56 2.64
C ARG A 269 -13.72 6.10 2.21
N LEU A 270 -13.13 5.20 3.01
CA LEU A 270 -13.21 3.75 2.75
C LEU A 270 -14.66 3.24 2.72
N ALA A 271 -15.52 3.71 3.63
CA ALA A 271 -16.93 3.35 3.63
C ALA A 271 -17.67 3.91 2.39
N GLU A 272 -17.38 5.15 2.00
CA GLU A 272 -17.94 5.75 0.78
C GLU A 272 -17.54 4.96 -0.48
N ILE A 273 -16.26 4.59 -0.62
CA ILE A 273 -15.78 3.76 -1.74
C ILE A 273 -16.47 2.39 -1.75
N GLY A 274 -16.65 1.77 -0.58
CA GLY A 274 -17.40 0.51 -0.44
C GLY A 274 -18.87 0.62 -0.87
N LEU A 275 -19.51 1.78 -0.64
CA LEU A 275 -20.88 2.05 -1.09
C LEU A 275 -20.98 2.34 -2.59
N GLU A 276 -19.96 2.98 -3.16
CA GLU A 276 -19.84 3.22 -4.61
C GLU A 276 -19.67 1.89 -5.38
N GLY A 277 -19.10 0.87 -4.73
CA GLY A 277 -18.88 -0.47 -5.28
C GLY A 277 -17.42 -0.71 -5.65
N VAL A 278 -16.93 -1.92 -5.36
CA VAL A 278 -15.56 -2.36 -5.67
C VAL A 278 -15.65 -3.72 -6.36
N ASP A 279 -15.09 -3.83 -7.57
CA ASP A 279 -15.13 -5.06 -8.37
C ASP A 279 -14.02 -6.03 -7.96
N LEU A 280 -12.86 -5.51 -7.56
CA LEU A 280 -11.71 -6.30 -7.10
C LEU A 280 -11.02 -5.64 -5.89
N LEU A 281 -10.86 -6.40 -4.81
CA LEU A 281 -10.06 -6.02 -3.64
C LEU A 281 -8.74 -6.79 -3.64
N LEU A 282 -7.63 -6.05 -3.64
CA LEU A 282 -6.28 -6.55 -3.44
C LEU A 282 -5.84 -6.13 -2.03
N ALA A 283 -5.77 -7.08 -1.10
CA ALA A 283 -5.56 -6.82 0.32
C ALA A 283 -4.30 -7.50 0.86
N ASP A 284 -3.58 -6.80 1.73
CA ASP A 284 -2.48 -7.35 2.53
C ASP A 284 -2.94 -8.58 3.33
N SER A 285 -2.15 -9.65 3.25
CA SER A 285 -2.41 -10.95 3.87
C SER A 285 -1.37 -11.37 4.92
N THR A 286 -0.41 -10.50 5.23
CA THR A 286 0.74 -10.78 6.12
C THR A 286 0.33 -11.39 7.45
N ASN A 287 -0.75 -10.89 8.04
CA ASN A 287 -1.26 -11.35 9.33
C ASN A 287 -2.60 -12.09 9.25
N ALA A 288 -3.02 -12.57 8.06
CA ALA A 288 -4.33 -13.20 7.86
C ALA A 288 -4.59 -14.45 8.75
N ILE A 289 -3.53 -15.13 9.18
CA ILE A 289 -3.60 -16.30 10.06
C ILE A 289 -3.55 -15.95 11.55
N ARG A 290 -3.27 -14.69 11.91
CA ARG A 290 -3.20 -14.24 13.31
C ARG A 290 -4.57 -13.76 13.77
N GLN A 291 -5.05 -14.33 14.87
CA GLN A 291 -6.29 -13.89 15.50
C GLN A 291 -6.08 -12.61 16.32
N GLY A 292 -7.10 -11.75 16.38
CA GLY A 292 -7.11 -10.54 17.22
C GLY A 292 -6.74 -9.28 16.45
N TYR A 293 -6.06 -8.35 17.14
CA TYR A 293 -5.64 -7.05 16.62
C TYR A 293 -4.25 -6.69 17.17
N THR A 294 -3.56 -5.76 16.50
CA THR A 294 -2.23 -5.26 16.85
C THR A 294 -2.25 -3.76 17.07
#